data_AF-A0A1V5M9L5-F1
#
_entry.id   AF-A0A1V5M9L5-F1
#
_cell.length_a   1.000
_cell.length_b   1.000
_cell.length_c   1.000
_cell.angle_alpha   90.00
_cell.angle_beta   90.00
_cell.angle_gamma   90.00
#
_symmetry.space_group_name_H-M   'P 1'
#
loop_
_entity.id
_entity.type
_entity.pdbx_description
1 polymer ?
#
loop_
_entity_poly.entity_id
_entity_poly.type
_entity_poly.pdbx_seq_one_letter_code
_entity_poly.pdbx_strand_id
1 'polypeptide(L)' 'MIAGKDGNTYILEVNTLPGMTDTSDLPAMAEVAGISYDALVERILVSAGLDK' A
#
# COMPACT_ATOMS: atom_id res chain seq x y z
N MET A 1 11.10 -4.05 1.09
CA MET A 1 12.48 -3.60 1.39
C MET A 1 13.17 -4.63 2.26
N ILE A 2 14.51 -4.69 2.25
CA ILE A 2 15.31 -5.54 3.14
C ILE A 2 16.24 -4.65 3.95
N ALA A 3 16.30 -4.88 5.27
CA ALA A 3 17.32 -4.31 6.14
C ALA A 3 18.58 -5.19 6.10
N GLY A 4 19.67 -4.64 5.58
CA GLY A 4 20.97 -5.30 5.53
C GLY A 4 21.64 -5.35 6.90
N LYS A 5 22.55 -6.31 7.09
CA LYS A 5 23.36 -6.43 8.31
C LYS A 5 24.35 -5.26 8.51
N ASP A 6 24.58 -4.49 7.46
CA ASP A 6 25.38 -3.27 7.44
C ASP A 6 24.59 -2.02 7.87
N GLY A 7 23.31 -2.19 8.25
CA GLY A 7 22.43 -1.10 8.65
C GLY A 7 21.78 -0.35 7.49
N ASN A 8 22.07 -0.74 6.24
CA ASN A 8 21.49 -0.12 5.06
C ASN A 8 20.13 -0.75 4.71
N THR A 9 19.26 0.04 4.09
CA THR A 9 17.96 -0.45 3.58
C THR A 9 18.02 -0.57 2.05
N TYR A 10 17.54 -1.69 1.53
CA TYR A 10 17.52 -1.99 0.11
C TYR A 10 16.09 -2.08 -0.42
N ILE A 11 15.79 -1.31 -1.47
CA ILE A 11 14.54 -1.42 -2.24
C ILE A 11 14.71 -2.59 -3.21
N LEU A 12 13.77 -3.54 -3.19
CA LEU A 12 13.80 -4.67 -4.11
C LEU A 12 12.92 -4.40 -5.32
N GLU A 13 11.71 -3.91 -5.06
CA GLU A 13 10.68 -3.69 -6.07
C GLU A 13 9.69 -2.63 -5.59
N VAL A 14 8.89 -2.16 -6.54
CA VAL A 14 7.71 -1.33 -6.30
C VAL A 14 6.55 -2.01 -7.01
N ASN A 15 5.58 -2.50 -6.24
CA ASN A 15 4.37 -3.11 -6.79
C ASN A 15 3.37 -2.00 -7.15
N THR A 16 3.31 -1.65 -8.44
CA THR A 16 2.37 -0.62 -8.94
C THR A 16 0.91 -1.06 -8.86
N LEU A 17 0.67 -2.38 -8.80
CA LEU A 17 -0.63 -2.98 -8.56
C LEU A 17 -0.50 -4.01 -7.42
N PRO A 18 -0.54 -3.57 -6.14
CA PRO A 18 -0.42 -4.48 -5.01
C PRO A 18 -1.65 -5.38 -4.87
N GLY A 19 -1.51 -6.48 -4.12
CA GLY A 19 -2.65 -7.29 -3.70
C GLY A 19 -3.65 -6.49 -2.86
N MET A 20 -4.94 -6.80 -3.01
CA MET A 20 -6.05 -6.10 -2.35
C MET A 20 -7.06 -7.07 -1.68
N THR A 21 -6.64 -8.29 -1.35
CA THR A 21 -7.47 -9.24 -0.59
C THR A 21 -7.32 -9.04 0.92
N ASP A 22 -8.16 -9.69 1.73
CA ASP A 22 -8.16 -9.60 3.20
C ASP A 22 -6.78 -9.88 3.84
N THR A 23 -5.94 -10.70 3.21
CA THR A 23 -4.61 -11.04 3.71
C THR A 23 -3.49 -10.30 2.98
N SER A 24 -3.81 -9.30 2.17
CA SER A 24 -2.81 -8.52 1.43
C SER A 24 -2.21 -7.42 2.30
N ASP A 25 -0.92 -7.11 2.08
CA ASP A 25 -0.18 -6.18 2.93
C ASP A 25 -0.75 -4.76 2.93
N LEU A 26 -1.16 -4.21 1.78
CA LEU A 26 -1.67 -2.84 1.70
C LEU A 26 -2.98 -2.65 2.49
N PRO A 27 -4.02 -3.50 2.31
CA PRO A 27 -5.20 -3.50 3.18
C PRO A 27 -4.87 -3.67 4.67
N ALA A 28 -4.00 -4.62 5.02
CA ALA A 28 -3.65 -4.88 6.41
C ALA A 28 -2.94 -3.68 7.07
N MET A 29 -2.03 -3.02 6.35
CA MET A 29 -1.38 -1.79 6.83
C MET A 29 -2.36 -0.63 6.96
N ALA A 30 -3.33 -0.49 6.05
CA ALA A 30 -4.35 0.54 6.11
C ALA A 30 -5.26 0.38 7.33
N GLU A 31 -5.67 -0.85 7.64
CA GLU A 31 -6.47 -1.16 8.83
C GLU A 31 -5.73 -0.77 10.12
N VAL A 32 -4.45 -1.12 10.25
CA VAL A 32 -3.61 -0.72 11.40
C VAL A 32 -3.50 0.81 11.49
N ALA A 33 -3.50 1.51 10.35
CA ALA A 33 -3.52 2.97 10.29
C ALA A 33 -4.92 3.59 10.55
N GLY A 34 -5.94 2.79 10.87
CA GLY A 34 -7.30 3.25 11.12
C GLY A 34 -8.10 3.61 9.86
N ILE A 35 -7.69 3.09 8.69
CA ILE A 35 -8.35 3.31 7.40
C ILE A 35 -9.07 2.01 7.03
N SER A 36 -10.41 2.06 6.92
CA SER A 36 -11.18 0.91 6.46
C SER A 36 -10.86 0.58 5.00
N TYR A 37 -11.12 -0.68 4.61
CA TYR A 37 -10.93 -1.13 3.23
C TYR A 37 -11.69 -0.24 2.23
N ASP A 38 -12.96 0.05 2.49
CA ASP A 38 -13.77 0.92 1.64
C ASP A 38 -13.19 2.33 1.53
N ALA A 39 -12.70 2.91 2.63
CA ALA A 39 -12.06 4.22 2.63
C ALA A 39 -10.73 4.21 1.86
N LEU A 40 -9.96 3.13 1.91
CA LEU A 40 -8.75 2.96 1.11
C LEU A 40 -9.09 2.91 -0.38
N VAL A 41 -10.09 2.13 -0.78
CA VAL A 41 -10.55 2.05 -2.18
C VAL A 41 -11.07 3.40 -2.66
N GLU A 42 -11.87 4.11 -1.86
CA GLU A 42 -12.36 5.44 -2.18
C GLU A 42 -11.22 6.43 -2.42
N ARG A 43 -10.18 6.42 -1.58
CA ARG A 43 -8.99 7.26 -1.77
C ARG A 43 -8.27 6.95 -3.09
N ILE A 44 -8.14 5.68 -3.46
CA ILE A 44 -7.55 5.28 -4.74
C ILE A 44 -8.38 5.82 -5.90
N LEU A 45 -9.71 5.67 -5.86
CA LEU A 45 -10.62 6.17 -6.89
C LEU A 45 -10.55 7.70 -7.02
N VAL A 46 -10.58 8.44 -5.91
CA VAL A 46 -10.42 9.91 -5.89
C VAL A 46 -9.05 10.30 -6.47
N SER A 47 -8.00 9.52 -6.20
CA SER A 47 -6.67 9.78 -6.75
C SER A 47 -6.58 9.57 -8.27
N ALA A 48 -7.38 8.66 -8.82
CA ALA A 48 -7.33 8.25 -10.23
C ALA A 48 -7.87 9.32 -11.20
N GLY A 49 -8.65 10.29 -10.71
CA GLY A 49 -9.02 11.55 -11.37
C GLY A 49 -9.24 11.50 -12.90
N LEU A 50 -10.50 11.42 -13.35
CA LEU A 50 -10.85 11.62 -14.76
C LEU A 50 -10.77 13.10 -15.21
N ASP A 51 -10.76 14.06 -14.27
CA ASP A 51 -10.78 15.51 -14.53
C ASP A 51 -9.75 16.30 -13.69
N LYS A 52 -8.52 15.78 -13.58
CA LYS A 52 -7.38 16.53 -13.02
C LYS A 52 -6.68 17.36 -14.10
#